data_AF-A0A165UND3-F1
#
_entry.id   AF-A0A165UND3-F1
#
_cell.length_a   1.000
_cell.length_b   1.000
_cell.length_c   1.000
_cell.angle_alpha   90.00
_cell.angle_beta   90.00
_cell.angle_gamma   90.00
#
_symmetry.space_group_name_H-M   'P 1'
#
loop_
_entity.id
_entity.type
_entity.pdbx_description
1 polymer ?
#
loop_
_entity_poly.entity_id
_entity_poly.type
_entity_poly.pdbx_seq_one_letter_code
_entity_poly.pdbx_strand_id
1 'polypeptide(L)'
;MSTKHAWAAISSLTLSSVAFAQTSGTLTYGPAPVTAAPTPVDSVAPAVPVPIPSLLLIPLGVVLALIGYRALRSSQGRKLLSVMLLGVGLTLSALGSLNIPQALASMLALDNPEGGVIDLPVGLVEISNTSGVALKLGSLSIDPSCTSQAPSTTQCENDLILESDKSCSVDYDCKKVVFVTSTGQSGNLGGLGGADGICTDLAASAGLQNPGNYKAWLSDSVMDVATRFASSEYEYRLVDGTVIASGFSDIIDGQLSAPISLTEDGTQLLSEGSAFSWTGTNPLGYTVDAAKVCLNWTSNDSSSTSFVGANTISNPLWTAFSSPTACNLPYRLYCFEQ
;
A
#
# COMPACT_ATOMS: atom_id res chain seq x y z
N MET A 1 -52.43 5.04 37.46
CA MET A 1 -52.03 6.37 36.92
C MET A 1 -50.60 6.19 36.43
N SER A 2 -50.30 5.77 35.20
CA SER A 2 -50.36 6.49 33.91
C SER A 2 -49.74 7.90 33.96
N THR A 3 -48.54 8.07 33.41
CA THR A 3 -48.20 8.94 32.24
C THR A 3 -46.66 9.02 32.08
N LYS A 4 -46.10 8.53 30.96
CA LYS A 4 -45.63 9.25 29.73
C LYS A 4 -44.16 9.73 29.81
N HIS A 5 -43.22 9.03 29.16
CA HIS A 5 -42.74 9.19 27.76
C HIS A 5 -41.81 10.40 27.54
N ALA A 6 -40.53 10.13 27.27
CA ALA A 6 -39.71 10.88 26.31
C ALA A 6 -38.48 10.04 25.93
N TRP A 7 -38.59 9.28 24.84
CA TRP A 7 -37.44 8.70 24.14
C TRP A 7 -36.96 9.74 23.13
N ALA A 8 -35.74 10.24 23.30
CA ALA A 8 -35.06 11.05 22.29
C ALA A 8 -34.46 10.09 21.24
N ALA A 9 -35.12 9.99 20.09
CA ALA A 9 -34.53 9.36 18.91
C ALA A 9 -33.51 10.33 18.31
N ILE A 10 -32.23 10.12 18.60
CA ILE A 10 -31.14 10.74 17.86
C ILE A 10 -31.06 9.99 16.54
N SER A 11 -31.56 10.61 15.47
CA SER A 11 -31.28 10.15 14.10
C SER A 11 -29.79 10.33 13.84
N SER A 12 -29.04 9.24 13.98
CA SER A 12 -27.70 9.11 13.45
C SER A 12 -27.78 9.16 11.93
N LEU A 13 -27.60 10.36 11.37
CA LEU A 13 -27.16 10.56 10.00
C LEU A 13 -25.83 9.83 9.85
N THR A 14 -25.85 8.62 9.31
CA THR A 14 -24.67 8.01 8.71
C THR A 14 -24.35 8.85 7.49
N LEU A 15 -23.52 9.89 7.66
CA LEU A 15 -22.69 10.32 6.55
C LEU A 15 -21.87 9.10 6.16
N SER A 16 -22.28 8.42 5.10
CA SER A 16 -21.40 7.59 4.31
C SER A 16 -20.28 8.51 3.85
N SER A 17 -19.22 8.56 4.64
CA SER A 17 -17.92 9.03 4.20
C SER A 17 -17.60 8.20 2.97
N VAL A 18 -17.71 8.83 1.81
CA VAL A 18 -17.01 8.34 0.62
C VAL A 18 -15.55 8.40 1.04
N ALA A 19 -15.01 7.27 1.50
CA ALA A 19 -13.58 7.14 1.67
C ALA A 19 -13.02 7.33 0.26
N PHE A 20 -12.42 8.49 0.01
CA PHE A 20 -11.67 8.69 -1.22
C PHE A 20 -10.60 7.61 -1.22
N ALA A 21 -10.73 6.62 -2.11
CA ALA A 21 -9.70 5.63 -2.28
C ALA A 21 -8.41 6.38 -2.64
N GLN A 22 -7.31 6.03 -1.98
CA GLN A 22 -6.00 6.60 -2.32
C GLN A 22 -5.74 6.37 -3.80
N THR A 23 -5.20 7.39 -4.47
CA THR A 23 -4.90 7.32 -5.90
C THR A 23 -3.41 7.04 -6.09
N SER A 24 -3.09 6.15 -7.02
CA SER A 24 -1.74 5.84 -7.48
C SER A 24 -1.30 6.75 -8.63
N GLY A 25 -2.24 7.43 -9.28
CA GLY A 25 -1.95 8.29 -10.43
C GLY A 25 -3.19 8.62 -11.25
N THR A 26 -2.94 9.05 -12.50
CA THR A 26 -4.00 9.34 -13.49
C THR A 26 -3.72 8.64 -14.81
N LEU A 27 -4.79 8.27 -15.50
CA LEU A 27 -4.75 7.78 -16.87
C LEU A 27 -5.62 8.67 -17.75
N THR A 28 -5.01 9.21 -18.81
CA THR A 28 -5.75 9.88 -19.88
C THR A 28 -6.13 8.88 -20.97
N TYR A 29 -7.23 9.11 -21.65
CA TYR A 29 -7.65 8.29 -22.79
C TYR A 29 -8.45 9.12 -23.80
N GLY A 30 -8.52 8.64 -25.04
CA GLY A 30 -9.24 9.31 -26.12
C GLY A 30 -9.65 8.34 -27.22
N PRO A 31 -10.38 8.80 -28.25
CA PRO A 31 -10.76 7.97 -29.38
C PRO A 31 -9.51 7.43 -30.10
N ALA A 32 -9.50 6.13 -30.42
CA ALA A 32 -8.42 5.55 -31.19
C ALA A 32 -8.38 6.14 -32.61
N PRO A 33 -7.19 6.44 -33.17
CA PRO A 33 -7.09 6.88 -34.55
C PRO A 33 -7.73 5.83 -35.46
N VAL A 34 -8.63 6.25 -36.34
CA VAL A 34 -9.17 5.39 -37.38
C VAL A 34 -8.04 5.09 -38.35
N THR A 35 -7.30 4.02 -38.11
CA THR A 35 -6.39 3.48 -39.12
C THR A 35 -7.30 3.07 -40.27
N ALA A 36 -7.23 3.76 -41.40
CA ALA A 36 -8.03 3.44 -42.58
C ALA A 36 -7.91 1.94 -42.84
N ALA A 37 -9.03 1.23 -42.72
CA ALA A 37 -9.07 -0.20 -42.91
C ALA A 37 -8.42 -0.53 -44.27
N PRO A 38 -7.52 -1.53 -44.35
CA PRO A 38 -7.12 -2.04 -45.65
C PRO A 38 -8.41 -2.44 -46.37
N THR A 39 -8.55 -1.96 -47.61
CA THR A 39 -9.69 -2.24 -48.48
C THR A 39 -10.09 -3.71 -48.37
N PRO A 40 -11.38 -4.03 -48.17
CA PRO A 40 -11.82 -5.41 -48.02
C PRO A 40 -11.44 -6.18 -49.28
N VAL A 41 -10.46 -7.07 -49.16
CA VAL A 41 -10.26 -8.13 -50.14
C VAL A 41 -11.32 -9.16 -49.83
N ASP A 42 -12.33 -9.25 -50.71
CA ASP A 42 -13.36 -10.29 -50.72
C ASP A 42 -12.70 -11.67 -50.58
N SER A 43 -12.61 -12.13 -49.34
CA SER A 43 -12.10 -13.44 -48.98
C SER A 43 -13.23 -14.11 -48.22
N VAL A 44 -14.12 -14.75 -48.97
CA VAL A 44 -15.14 -15.65 -48.43
C VAL A 44 -14.41 -16.77 -47.69
N ALA A 45 -14.35 -16.66 -46.36
CA ALA A 45 -13.91 -17.75 -45.51
C ALA A 45 -14.97 -18.87 -45.52
N PRO A 46 -14.58 -20.14 -45.72
CA PRO A 46 -15.53 -21.25 -45.66
C PRO A 46 -16.03 -21.43 -44.21
N ALA A 47 -17.31 -21.77 -44.10
CA ALA A 47 -17.98 -22.02 -42.81
C ALA A 47 -17.23 -23.08 -41.98
N VAL A 48 -16.85 -22.71 -40.76
CA VAL A 48 -16.31 -23.63 -39.76
C VAL A 48 -17.48 -24.41 -39.13
N PRO A 49 -17.42 -25.75 -39.04
CA PRO A 49 -18.45 -26.54 -38.39
C PRO A 49 -18.47 -26.26 -36.88
N VAL A 50 -19.65 -25.93 -36.34
CA VAL A 50 -19.88 -25.77 -34.91
C VAL A 50 -19.84 -27.16 -34.25
N PRO A 51 -19.02 -27.41 -33.22
CA PRO A 51 -19.05 -28.67 -32.49
C PRO A 51 -20.36 -28.76 -31.68
N ILE A 52 -21.07 -29.87 -31.89
CA ILE A 52 -22.32 -30.22 -31.20
C ILE A 52 -22.03 -30.31 -29.68
N PRO A 53 -22.76 -29.61 -28.80
CA PRO A 53 -22.58 -29.78 -27.37
C PRO A 53 -22.97 -31.21 -26.96
N SER A 54 -22.10 -31.81 -26.15
CA SER A 54 -22.15 -33.17 -25.62
C SER A 54 -23.50 -33.50 -24.94
N LEU A 55 -24.44 -34.03 -25.73
CA LEU A 55 -25.73 -34.61 -25.29
C LEU A 55 -25.59 -35.82 -24.35
N LEU A 56 -24.36 -36.25 -24.03
CA LEU A 56 -24.05 -37.36 -23.13
C LEU A 56 -24.02 -36.99 -21.63
N LEU A 57 -23.95 -35.70 -21.27
CA LEU A 57 -23.88 -35.28 -19.87
C LEU A 57 -25.25 -35.22 -19.17
N ILE A 58 -26.32 -34.97 -19.93
CA ILE A 58 -27.69 -34.92 -19.40
C ILE A 58 -28.14 -36.29 -18.88
N PRO A 59 -28.00 -37.41 -19.61
CA PRO A 59 -28.40 -38.72 -19.08
C PRO A 59 -27.52 -39.15 -17.89
N LEU A 60 -26.23 -38.79 -17.88
CA LEU A 60 -25.33 -39.09 -16.77
C LEU A 60 -25.74 -38.35 -15.48
N GLY A 61 -26.11 -37.07 -15.60
CA GLY A 61 -26.62 -36.27 -14.48
C GLY A 61 -27.91 -36.82 -13.89
N VAL A 62 -28.84 -37.28 -14.73
CA VAL A 62 -30.10 -37.90 -14.29
C VAL A 62 -29.85 -39.25 -13.59
N VAL A 63 -28.92 -40.06 -14.10
CA VAL A 63 -28.55 -41.34 -13.47
C VAL A 63 -27.92 -41.11 -12.09
N LEU A 64 -27.02 -40.13 -11.95
CA LEU A 64 -26.40 -39.80 -10.66
C LEU A 64 -27.42 -39.26 -9.65
N ALA A 65 -28.37 -38.42 -10.09
CA ALA A 65 -29.46 -37.93 -9.24
C ALA A 65 -30.37 -39.07 -8.75
N LEU A 66 -30.68 -40.05 -9.60
CA LEU A 66 -31.48 -41.22 -9.23
C LEU A 66 -30.74 -42.17 -8.27
N ILE A 67 -29.43 -42.34 -8.44
CA ILE A 67 -28.59 -43.12 -7.52
C ILE A 67 -28.52 -42.42 -6.15
N GLY A 68 -28.30 -41.09 -6.13
CA GLY A 68 -28.32 -40.28 -4.91
C GLY A 68 -29.67 -40.35 -4.18
N TYR A 69 -30.78 -40.26 -4.92
CA TYR A 69 -32.12 -40.37 -4.36
C TYR A 69 -32.41 -41.76 -3.75
N ARG A 70 -31.95 -42.84 -4.39
CA ARG A 70 -32.09 -44.21 -3.87
C ARG A 70 -31.21 -44.45 -2.63
N ALA A 71 -30.00 -43.93 -2.60
CA ALA A 71 -29.10 -44.03 -1.45
C ALA A 71 -29.68 -43.32 -0.20
N LEU A 72 -30.30 -42.15 -0.38
CA LEU A 72 -30.96 -41.35 0.66
C LEU A 72 -32.23 -41.97 1.26
N ARG A 73 -32.86 -42.92 0.57
CA ARG A 73 -34.09 -43.59 1.02
C ARG A 73 -33.82 -44.76 1.97
N SER A 74 -32.59 -45.26 2.02
CA SER A 74 -32.19 -46.33 2.96
C SER A 74 -31.96 -45.77 4.37
N SER A 75 -32.34 -46.51 5.42
CA SER A 75 -32.17 -46.07 6.82
C SER A 75 -30.70 -45.92 7.25
N GLN A 76 -29.76 -46.51 6.51
CA GLN A 76 -28.31 -46.32 6.70
C GLN A 76 -27.74 -45.11 5.94
N GLY A 77 -28.36 -44.66 4.84
CA GLY A 77 -27.87 -43.54 4.02
C GLY A 77 -27.90 -42.18 4.71
N ARG A 78 -28.85 -41.96 5.64
CA ARG A 78 -28.93 -40.72 6.44
C ARG A 78 -27.78 -40.55 7.44
N LYS A 79 -27.21 -41.65 7.94
CA LYS A 79 -26.06 -41.61 8.86
C LYS A 79 -24.77 -41.28 8.10
N LEU A 80 -24.60 -41.81 6.90
CA LEU A 80 -23.46 -41.51 6.02
C LEU A 80 -23.45 -40.06 5.50
N LEU A 81 -24.62 -39.48 5.23
CA LEU A 81 -24.69 -38.07 4.79
C LEU A 81 -24.29 -37.10 5.90
N SER A 82 -24.68 -37.37 7.15
CA SER A 82 -24.32 -36.55 8.31
C SER A 82 -22.80 -36.59 8.57
N VAL A 83 -22.19 -37.77 8.46
CA VAL A 83 -20.73 -37.94 8.63
C VAL A 83 -19.94 -37.31 7.47
N MET A 84 -20.44 -37.38 6.23
CA MET A 84 -19.83 -36.71 5.07
C MET A 84 -19.95 -35.17 5.16
N LEU A 85 -21.09 -34.62 5.59
CA LEU A 85 -21.25 -33.18 5.80
C LEU A 85 -20.38 -32.65 6.94
N LEU A 86 -20.20 -33.43 8.02
CA LEU A 86 -19.27 -33.11 9.10
C LEU A 86 -17.79 -33.21 8.66
N GLY A 87 -17.43 -34.14 7.78
CA GLY A 87 -16.08 -34.28 7.24
C GLY A 87 -15.68 -33.21 6.22
N VAL A 88 -16.62 -32.75 5.39
CA VAL A 88 -16.41 -31.65 4.44
C VAL A 88 -16.40 -30.29 5.18
N GLY A 89 -17.17 -30.13 6.25
CA GLY A 89 -17.14 -28.92 7.09
C GLY A 89 -15.80 -28.68 7.81
N LEU A 90 -15.10 -29.75 8.18
CA LEU A 90 -13.77 -29.66 8.83
C LEU A 90 -12.62 -29.45 7.84
N THR A 91 -12.79 -29.74 6.55
CA THR A 91 -11.75 -29.51 5.54
C THR A 91 -11.87 -28.13 4.88
N LEU A 92 -13.08 -27.56 4.78
CA LEU A 92 -13.25 -26.17 4.33
C LEU A 92 -12.92 -25.12 5.41
N SER A 93 -12.96 -25.47 6.69
CA SER A 93 -12.53 -24.55 7.77
C SER A 93 -11.01 -24.50 7.98
N ALA A 94 -10.26 -25.49 7.46
CA ALA A 94 -8.80 -25.53 7.54
C ALA A 94 -8.08 -24.85 6.36
N LEU A 95 -8.82 -24.43 5.32
CA LEU A 95 -8.28 -23.63 4.21
C LEU A 95 -8.67 -22.15 4.30
N GLY A 96 -9.45 -21.76 5.31
CA GLY A 96 -9.79 -20.35 5.57
C GLY A 96 -8.71 -19.55 6.30
N SER A 97 -7.57 -20.16 6.65
CA SER A 97 -6.48 -19.52 7.41
C SER A 97 -5.16 -19.40 6.64
N LEU A 98 -5.14 -19.72 5.34
CA LEU A 98 -4.08 -19.25 4.46
C LEU A 98 -4.48 -17.87 3.96
N ASN A 99 -3.83 -16.85 4.51
CA ASN A 99 -3.85 -15.46 4.05
C ASN A 99 -3.60 -15.40 2.54
N ILE A 100 -4.67 -15.52 1.75
CA ILE A 100 -4.73 -14.92 0.43
C ILE A 100 -5.45 -13.59 0.69
N PRO A 101 -4.78 -12.43 0.61
CA PRO A 101 -5.54 -11.21 0.38
C PRO A 101 -6.24 -11.42 -0.95
N GLN A 102 -7.53 -11.79 -0.93
CA GLN A 102 -8.38 -11.60 -2.08
C GLN A 102 -8.54 -10.09 -2.20
N ALA A 103 -7.57 -9.45 -2.87
CA ALA A 103 -7.76 -8.12 -3.41
C ALA A 103 -8.99 -8.23 -4.32
N LEU A 104 -10.14 -7.76 -3.86
CA LEU A 104 -11.24 -7.48 -4.77
C LEU A 104 -10.67 -6.44 -5.74
N ALA A 105 -10.38 -6.87 -6.96
CA ALA A 105 -10.00 -5.94 -8.02
C ALA A 105 -11.11 -4.89 -8.11
N SER A 106 -10.73 -3.62 -7.94
CA SER A 106 -11.66 -2.55 -8.24
C SER A 106 -11.90 -2.52 -9.75
N MET A 107 -13.15 -2.31 -10.18
CA MET A 107 -13.48 -2.21 -11.60
C MET A 107 -13.73 -0.76 -11.96
N LEU A 108 -13.11 -0.31 -13.04
CA LEU A 108 -13.26 1.03 -13.58
C LEU A 108 -13.70 0.94 -15.06
N ALA A 109 -14.77 1.65 -15.40
CA ALA A 109 -15.34 1.64 -16.74
C ALA A 109 -14.99 2.93 -17.48
N LEU A 110 -14.49 2.81 -18.71
CA LEU A 110 -14.33 3.92 -19.65
C LEU A 110 -15.59 3.99 -20.52
N ASP A 111 -16.50 4.88 -20.16
CA ASP A 111 -17.81 5.03 -20.81
C ASP A 111 -17.87 6.22 -21.78
N ASN A 112 -16.96 7.20 -21.67
CA ASN A 112 -16.95 8.37 -22.54
C ASN A 112 -16.18 8.11 -23.86
N PRO A 113 -16.84 8.06 -25.03
CA PRO A 113 -16.18 7.81 -26.31
C PRO A 113 -15.24 8.95 -26.74
N GLU A 114 -15.44 10.17 -26.25
CA GLU A 114 -14.60 11.34 -26.55
C GLU A 114 -13.30 11.35 -25.72
N GLY A 115 -13.16 10.46 -24.75
CA GLY A 115 -12.00 10.39 -23.87
C GLY A 115 -12.18 11.10 -22.53
N GLY A 116 -11.12 11.14 -21.74
CA GLY A 116 -11.13 11.78 -20.43
C GLY A 116 -9.88 11.52 -19.63
N VAL A 117 -9.95 11.89 -18.36
CA VAL A 117 -8.93 11.58 -17.35
C VAL A 117 -9.62 10.83 -16.22
N ILE A 118 -9.03 9.72 -15.80
CA ILE A 118 -9.48 8.94 -14.66
C ILE A 118 -8.38 8.87 -13.62
N ASP A 119 -8.78 8.92 -12.35
CA ASP A 119 -7.90 8.64 -11.23
C ASP A 119 -7.76 7.12 -11.07
N LEU A 120 -6.53 6.66 -10.89
CA LEU A 120 -6.22 5.25 -10.66
C LEU A 120 -6.13 5.01 -9.17
N PRO A 121 -6.91 4.09 -8.59
CA PRO A 121 -6.73 3.72 -7.19
C PRO A 121 -5.41 2.98 -6.96
N VAL A 122 -4.98 2.92 -5.70
CA VAL A 122 -3.90 2.01 -5.25
C VAL A 122 -4.39 0.55 -5.27
N GLY A 123 -3.51 -0.37 -5.64
CA GLY A 123 -3.78 -1.81 -5.77
C GLY A 123 -4.26 -2.24 -7.16
N LEU A 124 -4.79 -3.46 -7.23
CA LEU A 124 -5.26 -4.07 -8.48
C LEU A 124 -6.58 -3.43 -8.96
N VAL A 125 -6.56 -2.97 -10.20
CA VAL A 125 -7.70 -2.33 -10.88
C VAL A 125 -7.85 -2.93 -12.27
N GLU A 126 -9.07 -3.36 -12.61
CA GLU A 126 -9.44 -3.73 -13.97
C GLU A 126 -10.14 -2.55 -14.66
N ILE A 127 -9.57 -2.09 -15.77
CA ILE A 127 -10.09 -1.00 -16.59
C ILE A 127 -10.75 -1.60 -17.81
N SER A 128 -12.07 -1.41 -17.95
CA SER A 128 -12.89 -1.94 -19.04
C SER A 128 -13.39 -0.85 -19.96
N ASN A 129 -13.28 -1.03 -21.28
CA ASN A 129 -13.88 -0.14 -22.26
C ASN A 129 -15.35 -0.49 -22.48
N THR A 130 -16.25 0.40 -22.03
CA THR A 130 -17.71 0.27 -22.20
C THR A 130 -18.29 1.39 -23.08
N SER A 131 -17.43 2.17 -23.76
CA SER A 131 -17.82 3.34 -24.56
C SER A 131 -18.43 2.98 -25.93
N GLY A 132 -18.29 1.72 -26.36
CA GLY A 132 -18.76 1.24 -27.67
C GLY A 132 -17.85 1.60 -28.86
N VAL A 133 -16.73 2.28 -28.62
CA VAL A 133 -15.71 2.62 -29.63
C VAL A 133 -14.33 2.17 -29.17
N ALA A 134 -13.39 1.99 -30.09
CA ALA A 134 -12.00 1.74 -29.71
C ALA A 134 -11.40 3.00 -29.07
N LEU A 135 -10.81 2.85 -27.88
CA LEU A 135 -10.16 3.91 -27.14
C LEU A 135 -8.65 3.72 -27.17
N LYS A 136 -7.90 4.81 -27.31
CA LYS A 136 -6.45 4.82 -27.12
C LYS A 136 -6.15 5.34 -25.72
N LEU A 137 -5.43 4.55 -24.94
CA LEU A 137 -4.86 4.97 -23.66
C LEU A 137 -3.75 5.99 -23.93
N GLY A 138 -3.85 7.14 -23.28
CA GLY A 138 -2.90 8.24 -23.39
C GLY A 138 -1.78 8.11 -22.38
N SER A 139 -1.47 9.22 -21.69
CA SER A 139 -0.47 9.25 -20.63
C SER A 139 -0.98 8.62 -19.34
N LEU A 140 -0.21 7.63 -18.86
CA LEU A 140 -0.25 7.09 -17.52
C LEU A 140 0.76 7.84 -16.63
N SER A 141 0.26 8.63 -15.68
CA SER A 141 1.08 9.41 -14.75
C SER A 141 0.93 8.84 -13.34
N ILE A 142 1.93 8.09 -12.89
CA ILE A 142 1.94 7.38 -11.60
C ILE A 142 2.77 8.17 -10.59
N ASP A 143 2.31 8.20 -9.34
CA ASP A 143 3.06 8.80 -8.23
C ASP A 143 4.42 8.07 -8.08
N PRO A 144 5.54 8.80 -7.92
CA PRO A 144 6.87 8.19 -7.78
C PRO A 144 6.98 7.16 -6.64
N SER A 145 6.12 7.26 -5.62
CA SER A 145 6.09 6.36 -4.45
C SER A 145 5.43 5.01 -4.74
N CYS A 146 4.96 4.79 -5.98
CA CYS A 146 4.25 3.59 -6.39
C CYS A 146 5.09 2.67 -7.26
N THR A 147 5.02 1.36 -6.98
CA THR A 147 5.64 0.32 -7.81
C THR A 147 4.57 -0.52 -8.50
N SER A 148 4.73 -0.77 -9.80
CA SER A 148 3.89 -1.72 -10.53
C SER A 148 4.10 -3.15 -10.03
N GLN A 149 3.03 -3.83 -9.64
CA GLN A 149 3.01 -5.25 -9.27
C GLN A 149 2.47 -6.17 -10.37
N ALA A 150 1.92 -5.60 -11.44
CA ALA A 150 1.14 -6.35 -12.43
C ALA A 150 1.95 -7.40 -13.24
N PRO A 151 1.33 -8.54 -13.61
CA PRO A 151 1.90 -9.51 -14.54
C PRO A 151 1.82 -9.03 -16.00
N SER A 152 2.82 -9.41 -16.80
CA SER A 152 3.15 -8.82 -18.10
C SER A 152 2.18 -9.07 -19.27
N THR A 153 1.01 -9.70 -19.08
CA THR A 153 0.15 -10.13 -20.21
C THR A 153 -1.15 -9.35 -20.40
N THR A 154 -1.59 -8.59 -19.39
CA THR A 154 -2.84 -7.80 -19.43
C THR A 154 -2.66 -6.38 -18.88
N GLN A 155 -1.43 -5.90 -18.83
CA GLN A 155 -1.11 -4.58 -18.28
C GLN A 155 -1.65 -3.44 -19.16
N CYS A 156 -2.27 -2.44 -18.55
CA CYS A 156 -2.56 -1.19 -19.25
C CYS A 156 -1.24 -0.45 -19.50
N GLU A 157 -0.96 -0.11 -20.76
CA GLU A 157 0.25 0.59 -21.17
C GLU A 157 -0.10 1.87 -21.93
N ASN A 158 0.85 2.81 -21.97
CA ASN A 158 0.72 4.00 -22.80
C ASN A 158 0.52 3.61 -24.26
N ASP A 159 -0.34 4.36 -24.97
CA ASP A 159 -0.68 4.14 -26.38
C ASP A 159 -1.43 2.83 -26.69
N LEU A 160 -1.81 2.03 -25.69
CA LEU A 160 -2.61 0.82 -25.87
C LEU A 160 -3.96 1.16 -26.52
N ILE A 161 -4.32 0.45 -27.59
CA ILE A 161 -5.66 0.49 -28.16
C ILE A 161 -6.52 -0.54 -27.43
N LEU A 162 -7.48 -0.05 -26.66
CA LEU A 162 -8.46 -0.84 -25.95
C LEU A 162 -9.75 -0.90 -26.77
N GLU A 163 -9.96 -2.01 -27.48
CA GLU A 163 -11.18 -2.25 -28.26
C GLU A 163 -12.44 -2.24 -27.39
N SER A 164 -13.62 -2.06 -28.00
CA SER A 164 -14.90 -2.17 -27.27
C SER A 164 -14.99 -3.52 -26.54
N ASP A 165 -15.50 -3.48 -25.31
CA ASP A 165 -15.71 -4.65 -24.45
C ASP A 165 -14.42 -5.41 -24.10
N LYS A 166 -13.25 -4.75 -24.22
CA LYS A 166 -11.97 -5.25 -23.73
C LYS A 166 -11.56 -4.56 -22.44
N SER A 167 -10.73 -5.26 -21.67
CA SER A 167 -10.15 -4.76 -20.43
C SER A 167 -8.64 -4.93 -20.39
N CYS A 168 -8.02 -4.11 -19.56
CA CYS A 168 -6.63 -4.23 -19.12
C CYS A 168 -6.58 -4.00 -17.60
N SER A 169 -5.46 -4.30 -16.97
CA SER A 169 -5.28 -4.15 -15.52
C SER A 169 -4.07 -3.30 -15.17
N VAL A 170 -4.19 -2.53 -14.09
CA VAL A 170 -3.05 -1.93 -13.39
C VAL A 170 -3.00 -2.47 -11.97
N ASP A 171 -1.80 -2.57 -11.40
CA ASP A 171 -1.62 -2.94 -9.99
C ASP A 171 -0.44 -2.15 -9.44
N TYR A 172 -0.72 -1.22 -8.53
CA TYR A 172 0.29 -0.33 -7.96
C TYR A 172 0.30 -0.44 -6.43
N ASP A 173 1.47 -0.75 -5.86
CA ASP A 173 1.72 -0.68 -4.43
C ASP A 173 2.44 0.64 -4.13
N CYS A 174 1.73 1.54 -3.46
CA CYS A 174 2.21 2.87 -3.10
C CYS A 174 2.55 2.94 -1.61
N LYS A 175 3.77 3.35 -1.28
CA LYS A 175 4.30 3.36 0.08
C LYS A 175 5.43 4.37 0.21
N LYS A 176 5.73 4.76 1.45
CA LYS A 176 6.95 5.48 1.81
C LYS A 176 7.87 4.55 2.56
N VAL A 177 9.12 4.43 2.13
CA VAL A 177 10.09 3.56 2.80
C VAL A 177 10.78 4.32 3.93
N VAL A 178 10.92 3.64 5.08
CA VAL A 178 11.59 4.15 6.28
C VAL A 178 12.67 3.18 6.71
N PHE A 179 13.82 3.70 7.12
CA PHE A 179 14.90 2.90 7.68
C PHE A 179 15.68 3.68 8.73
N VAL A 180 16.50 2.96 9.49
CA VAL A 180 17.51 3.55 10.37
C VAL A 180 18.90 3.40 9.74
N THR A 181 19.76 4.42 9.74
CA THR A 181 21.05 4.31 9.05
C THR A 181 21.92 3.17 9.57
N SER A 182 22.57 2.41 8.68
CA SER A 182 23.55 1.37 9.05
C SER A 182 24.79 1.93 9.75
N THR A 183 25.09 3.20 9.55
CA THR A 183 26.21 3.95 10.14
C THR A 183 25.77 4.87 11.27
N GLY A 184 26.66 5.06 12.25
CA GLY A 184 26.48 6.02 13.34
C GLY A 184 27.16 7.35 13.01
N GLN A 185 26.51 8.44 13.42
CA GLN A 185 26.89 9.83 13.16
C GLN A 185 26.99 10.60 14.48
N SER A 186 27.99 11.47 14.58
CA SER A 186 27.99 12.48 15.65
C SER A 186 26.95 13.57 15.37
N GLY A 187 26.65 14.40 16.36
CA GLY A 187 25.74 15.54 16.22
C GLY A 187 26.20 16.63 15.23
N ASN A 188 27.45 16.61 14.75
CA ASN A 188 27.88 17.46 13.64
C ASN A 188 27.52 16.81 12.30
N LEU A 189 26.29 17.03 11.86
CA LEU A 189 25.72 16.47 10.63
C LEU A 189 25.82 17.44 9.44
N GLY A 190 26.32 18.67 9.66
CA GLY A 190 26.28 19.74 8.66
C GLY A 190 24.90 20.41 8.56
N GLY A 191 24.12 20.39 9.66
CA GLY A 191 22.74 20.87 9.70
C GLY A 191 21.73 19.86 9.16
N LEU A 192 20.46 20.28 9.10
CA LEU A 192 19.36 19.44 8.62
C LEU A 192 19.57 18.93 7.19
N GLY A 193 20.10 19.77 6.30
CA GLY A 193 20.39 19.39 4.91
C GLY A 193 21.52 18.36 4.78
N GLY A 194 22.52 18.41 5.67
CA GLY A 194 23.58 17.39 5.70
C GLY A 194 23.06 16.06 6.24
N ALA A 195 22.17 16.08 7.24
CA ALA A 195 21.48 14.88 7.71
C ALA A 195 20.60 14.24 6.63
N ASP A 196 19.86 15.05 5.87
CA ASP A 196 19.08 14.57 4.72
C ASP A 196 20.00 13.95 3.65
N GLY A 197 21.14 14.59 3.36
CA GLY A 197 22.15 14.07 2.42
C GLY A 197 22.64 12.67 2.79
N ILE A 198 22.92 12.43 4.07
CA ILE A 198 23.28 11.09 4.57
C ILE A 198 22.17 10.08 4.28
N CYS A 199 20.91 10.44 4.52
CA CYS A 199 19.78 9.57 4.22
C CYS A 199 19.66 9.26 2.72
N THR A 200 19.80 10.28 1.86
CA THR A 200 19.71 10.08 0.40
C THR A 200 20.85 9.23 -0.14
N ASP A 201 22.07 9.41 0.37
CA ASP A 201 23.25 8.65 -0.08
C ASP A 201 23.16 7.18 0.32
N LEU A 202 22.67 6.89 1.52
CA LEU A 202 22.47 5.51 2.00
C LEU A 202 21.32 4.83 1.26
N ALA A 203 20.21 5.52 1.02
CA ALA A 203 19.12 5.01 0.21
C ALA A 203 19.58 4.67 -1.22
N ALA A 204 20.38 5.55 -1.84
CA ALA A 204 20.97 5.32 -3.16
C ALA A 204 21.88 4.09 -3.16
N SER A 205 22.74 3.97 -2.15
CA SER A 205 23.70 2.87 -2.01
C SER A 205 23.01 1.52 -1.81
N ALA A 206 21.85 1.51 -1.13
CA ALA A 206 21.03 0.31 -0.95
C ALA A 206 20.12 0.00 -2.15
N GLY A 207 20.07 0.87 -3.16
CA GLY A 207 19.22 0.68 -4.34
C GLY A 207 17.73 0.86 -4.05
N LEU A 208 17.38 1.65 -3.02
CA LEU A 208 15.99 1.99 -2.72
C LEU A 208 15.41 2.90 -3.82
N GLN A 209 14.08 2.87 -3.96
CA GLN A 209 13.38 3.77 -4.87
C GLN A 209 13.45 5.22 -4.38
N ASN A 210 13.35 6.16 -5.32
CA ASN A 210 13.41 7.62 -5.05
C ASN A 210 14.53 8.02 -4.08
N PRO A 211 15.79 7.55 -4.26
CA PRO A 211 16.82 7.71 -3.24
C PRO A 211 17.17 9.18 -2.96
N GLY A 212 16.90 10.08 -3.91
CA GLY A 212 17.07 11.54 -3.71
C GLY A 212 15.96 12.22 -2.91
N ASN A 213 14.97 11.48 -2.41
CA ASN A 213 13.77 12.02 -1.78
C ASN A 213 13.60 11.53 -0.33
N TYR A 214 14.72 11.38 0.38
CA TYR A 214 14.73 11.02 1.81
C TYR A 214 15.11 12.24 2.66
N LYS A 215 14.48 12.35 3.83
CA LYS A 215 14.89 13.30 4.88
C LYS A 215 15.14 12.58 6.19
N ALA A 216 16.03 13.15 6.99
CA ALA A 216 16.22 12.68 8.36
C ALA A 216 15.06 13.13 9.24
N TRP A 217 14.54 12.23 10.09
CA TRP A 217 13.59 12.57 11.16
C TRP A 217 14.33 13.39 12.24
N LEU A 218 14.46 14.67 11.98
CA LEU A 218 15.37 15.54 12.72
C LEU A 218 14.81 16.96 12.73
N SER A 219 14.65 17.52 13.94
CA SER A 219 14.28 18.92 14.13
C SER A 219 15.48 19.73 14.62
N ASP A 220 15.53 21.02 14.30
CA ASP A 220 16.52 21.95 14.83
C ASP A 220 15.86 23.09 15.62
N SER A 221 16.60 24.15 15.99
CA SER A 221 16.04 25.23 16.79
C SER A 221 14.96 26.08 16.08
N VAL A 222 14.76 25.91 14.77
CA VAL A 222 13.90 26.76 13.92
C VAL A 222 12.87 25.94 13.16
N MET A 223 13.24 24.75 12.70
CA MET A 223 12.46 23.93 11.79
C MET A 223 12.19 22.56 12.38
N ASP A 224 10.90 22.30 12.60
CA ASP A 224 10.37 21.06 13.14
C ASP A 224 10.05 20.05 12.03
N VAL A 225 10.14 18.77 12.34
CA VAL A 225 9.69 17.68 11.46
C VAL A 225 8.26 17.91 10.96
N ALA A 226 7.34 18.31 11.85
CA ALA A 226 5.94 18.59 11.53
C ALA A 226 5.75 19.66 10.43
N THR A 227 6.75 20.53 10.21
CA THR A 227 6.69 21.60 9.20
C THR A 227 7.50 21.32 7.96
N ARG A 228 8.58 20.51 8.08
CA ARG A 228 9.50 20.26 6.97
C ARG A 228 9.23 18.95 6.22
N PHE A 229 8.41 18.07 6.78
CA PHE A 229 7.98 16.84 6.11
C PHE A 229 6.75 17.09 5.25
N ALA A 230 6.68 16.43 4.10
CA ALA A 230 5.46 16.40 3.30
C ALA A 230 4.45 15.44 3.97
N SER A 231 3.20 15.88 4.11
CA SER A 231 2.15 14.96 4.55
C SER A 231 1.84 13.96 3.44
N SER A 232 1.81 12.69 3.79
CA SER A 232 1.46 11.59 2.89
C SER A 232 0.39 10.74 3.56
N GLU A 233 -0.59 10.33 2.76
CA GLU A 233 -1.59 9.34 3.16
C GLU A 233 -1.12 7.90 2.89
N TYR A 234 -0.06 7.70 2.10
CA TYR A 234 0.49 6.35 1.87
C TYR A 234 1.10 5.77 3.15
N GLU A 235 1.03 4.44 3.27
CA GLU A 235 1.66 3.72 4.37
C GLU A 235 3.17 3.94 4.40
N TYR A 236 3.70 4.14 5.60
CA TYR A 236 5.13 4.09 5.88
C TYR A 236 5.50 2.65 6.23
N ARG A 237 6.46 2.09 5.50
CA ARG A 237 6.90 0.71 5.65
C ARG A 237 8.42 0.64 5.83
N LEU A 238 8.88 -0.34 6.60
CA LEU A 238 10.29 -0.72 6.61
C LEU A 238 10.70 -1.32 5.27
N VAL A 239 12.00 -1.46 5.05
CA VAL A 239 12.58 -2.02 3.81
C VAL A 239 12.11 -3.46 3.51
N ASP A 240 11.66 -4.21 4.51
CA ASP A 240 11.08 -5.55 4.34
C ASP A 240 9.56 -5.56 4.08
N GLY A 241 8.94 -4.38 4.05
CA GLY A 241 7.50 -4.19 3.87
C GLY A 241 6.68 -4.15 5.16
N THR A 242 7.30 -4.26 6.35
CA THR A 242 6.58 -4.12 7.63
C THR A 242 6.00 -2.71 7.77
N VAL A 243 4.69 -2.59 7.93
CA VAL A 243 3.99 -1.32 8.13
C VAL A 243 4.31 -0.75 9.51
N ILE A 244 4.81 0.48 9.56
CA ILE A 244 5.05 1.22 10.82
C ILE A 244 3.97 2.27 11.08
N ALA A 245 3.34 2.79 10.02
CA ALA A 245 2.25 3.76 10.10
C ALA A 245 1.44 3.77 8.81
N SER A 246 0.16 4.11 8.92
CA SER A 246 -0.80 4.22 7.82
C SER A 246 -0.71 5.54 7.04
N GLY A 247 0.04 6.52 7.55
CA GLY A 247 0.24 7.84 6.95
C GLY A 247 1.03 8.75 7.88
N PHE A 248 1.25 10.01 7.47
CA PHE A 248 2.07 10.94 8.26
C PHE A 248 1.38 11.32 9.59
N SER A 249 0.04 11.41 9.60
CA SER A 249 -0.74 11.68 10.81
C SER A 249 -0.57 10.61 11.89
N ASP A 250 -0.43 9.35 11.50
CA ASP A 250 -0.17 8.19 12.37
C ASP A 250 1.27 8.21 12.91
N ILE A 251 2.24 8.68 12.13
CA ILE A 251 3.62 8.88 12.63
C ILE A 251 3.67 9.91 13.78
N ILE A 252 2.88 10.99 13.70
CA ILE A 252 2.88 12.09 14.70
C ILE A 252 1.79 11.98 15.76
N ASP A 253 1.09 10.85 15.85
CA ASP A 253 0.09 10.63 16.92
C ASP A 253 0.72 10.13 18.23
N GLY A 254 2.00 9.72 18.15
CA GLY A 254 2.83 9.25 19.25
C GLY A 254 3.02 7.73 19.33
N GLN A 255 2.42 6.92 18.45
CA GLN A 255 2.54 5.46 18.50
C GLN A 255 2.73 4.86 17.10
N LEU A 256 3.84 4.13 16.92
CA LEU A 256 4.05 3.33 15.71
C LEU A 256 3.40 1.96 15.82
N SER A 257 2.99 1.38 14.69
CA SER A 257 2.53 -0.01 14.60
C SER A 257 3.68 -1.01 14.78
N ALA A 258 4.90 -0.64 14.38
CA ALA A 258 6.12 -1.42 14.54
C ALA A 258 7.35 -0.50 14.73
N PRO A 259 8.42 -0.96 15.40
CA PRO A 259 9.62 -0.16 15.63
C PRO A 259 10.48 0.00 14.37
N ILE A 260 11.17 1.14 14.23
CA ILE A 260 12.09 1.43 13.12
C ILE A 260 13.46 0.80 13.40
N SER A 261 13.55 -0.50 13.17
CA SER A 261 14.70 -1.33 13.60
C SER A 261 15.51 -1.96 12.46
N LEU A 262 15.17 -1.68 11.21
CA LEU A 262 15.85 -2.19 10.02
C LEU A 262 16.65 -1.08 9.33
N THR A 263 17.88 -1.42 8.94
CA THR A 263 18.72 -0.53 8.15
C THR A 263 18.33 -0.48 6.69
N GLU A 264 18.91 0.44 5.92
CA GLU A 264 18.62 0.62 4.49
C GLU A 264 18.83 -0.66 3.67
N ASP A 265 19.70 -1.57 4.12
CA ASP A 265 20.00 -2.86 3.51
C ASP A 265 19.21 -4.04 4.12
N GLY A 266 18.28 -3.76 5.04
CA GLY A 266 17.45 -4.77 5.71
C GLY A 266 18.10 -5.43 6.92
N THR A 267 19.27 -4.97 7.37
CA THR A 267 19.89 -5.52 8.59
C THR A 267 19.12 -5.10 9.83
N GLN A 268 18.74 -6.08 10.66
CA GLN A 268 18.05 -5.81 11.91
C GLN A 268 19.01 -5.39 13.03
N LEU A 269 18.69 -4.27 13.70
CA LEU A 269 19.43 -3.80 14.87
C LEU A 269 18.93 -4.48 16.14
N LEU A 270 19.63 -5.51 16.59
CA LEU A 270 19.22 -6.38 17.72
C LEU A 270 19.83 -5.99 19.09
N SER A 271 20.68 -4.96 19.18
CA SER A 271 21.44 -4.65 20.40
C SER A 271 21.20 -3.22 20.92
N GLU A 272 21.02 -3.08 22.24
CA GLU A 272 20.78 -1.80 22.93
C GLU A 272 21.86 -0.73 22.67
N GLY A 273 23.13 -1.12 22.49
CA GLY A 273 24.24 -0.18 22.21
C GLY A 273 24.22 0.47 20.82
N SER A 274 23.43 -0.08 19.89
CA SER A 274 23.20 0.46 18.53
C SER A 274 21.76 0.96 18.34
N ALA A 275 20.97 1.03 19.42
CA ALA A 275 19.52 1.19 19.37
C ALA A 275 19.05 2.65 19.46
N PHE A 276 19.93 3.64 19.28
CA PHE A 276 19.54 5.04 19.36
C PHE A 276 19.79 5.78 18.06
N SER A 277 18.85 6.68 17.75
CA SER A 277 18.94 7.61 16.62
C SER A 277 18.78 9.05 17.10
N TRP A 278 19.55 9.97 16.52
CA TRP A 278 19.34 11.40 16.75
C TRP A 278 17.96 11.80 16.23
N THR A 279 17.25 12.60 17.02
CA THR A 279 15.92 13.11 16.62
C THR A 279 15.76 14.58 16.94
N GLY A 280 16.12 15.03 18.15
CA GLY A 280 15.74 16.35 18.66
C GLY A 280 14.22 16.62 18.63
N THR A 281 13.40 15.59 18.35
CA THR A 281 12.00 15.70 17.94
C THR A 281 11.14 14.95 18.94
N ASN A 282 10.00 15.53 19.29
CA ASN A 282 9.01 14.94 20.18
C ASN A 282 8.00 14.09 19.38
N PRO A 283 7.14 13.31 20.05
CA PRO A 283 6.18 12.41 19.39
C PRO A 283 5.18 13.10 18.47
N LEU A 284 4.98 14.41 18.62
CA LEU A 284 4.07 15.22 17.79
C LEU A 284 4.81 15.90 16.62
N GLY A 285 6.08 15.57 16.40
CA GLY A 285 6.90 16.12 15.31
C GLY A 285 7.52 17.50 15.59
N TYR A 286 7.49 17.99 16.83
CA TYR A 286 8.08 19.29 17.21
C TYR A 286 9.40 19.13 17.95
N THR A 287 10.26 20.13 17.89
CA THR A 287 11.51 20.17 18.64
C THR A 287 11.27 20.04 20.13
N VAL A 288 11.98 19.12 20.79
CA VAL A 288 11.83 18.90 22.24
C VAL A 288 12.33 20.11 23.03
N ASP A 289 13.52 20.61 22.68
CA ASP A 289 14.14 21.79 23.26
C ASP A 289 15.11 22.41 22.24
N ALA A 290 14.83 23.64 21.82
CA ALA A 290 15.60 24.37 20.80
C ALA A 290 17.06 24.63 21.22
N ALA A 291 17.41 24.54 22.51
CA ALA A 291 18.78 24.60 22.99
C ALA A 291 19.51 23.25 22.95
N LYS A 292 18.80 22.16 22.61
CA LYS A 292 19.26 20.76 22.68
C LYS A 292 19.19 20.06 21.32
N VAL A 293 19.85 20.66 20.34
CA VAL A 293 19.88 20.23 18.95
C VAL A 293 21.31 20.26 18.37
N CYS A 294 22.31 19.98 19.21
CA CYS A 294 23.71 19.95 18.79
C CYS A 294 24.19 21.20 18.02
N LEU A 295 23.79 22.39 18.48
CA LEU A 295 23.98 23.66 17.78
C LEU A 295 23.45 23.61 16.33
N ASN A 296 22.18 23.22 16.18
CA ASN A 296 21.53 22.95 14.89
C ASN A 296 22.32 21.95 14.05
N TRP A 297 22.75 20.87 14.70
CA TRP A 297 23.45 19.75 14.10
C TRP A 297 24.78 20.13 13.44
N THR A 298 25.51 21.07 14.03
CA THR A 298 26.84 21.53 13.57
C THR A 298 27.95 21.30 14.59
N SER A 299 27.63 20.77 15.77
CA SER A 299 28.60 20.50 16.83
C SER A 299 28.57 19.04 17.24
N ASN A 300 29.77 18.48 17.39
CA ASN A 300 30.03 17.19 18.01
C ASN A 300 30.74 17.37 19.35
N ASP A 301 30.62 18.54 20.00
CA ASP A 301 31.20 18.77 21.33
C ASP A 301 30.43 18.00 22.40
N SER A 302 31.15 17.46 23.38
CA SER A 302 30.51 16.72 24.48
C SER A 302 29.71 17.61 25.43
N SER A 303 29.90 18.94 25.39
CA SER A 303 29.11 19.91 26.14
C SER A 303 27.79 20.29 25.46
N SER A 304 27.71 20.11 24.14
CA SER A 304 26.46 20.24 23.39
C SER A 304 25.67 18.94 23.56
N THR A 305 24.34 19.05 23.65
CA THR A 305 23.49 17.87 23.83
C THR A 305 22.26 17.87 22.92
N SER A 306 21.69 16.69 22.68
CA SER A 306 20.41 16.52 22.01
C SER A 306 19.65 15.26 22.43
N PHE A 307 18.38 15.21 22.06
CA PHE A 307 17.49 14.08 22.31
C PHE A 307 17.65 13.01 21.23
N VAL A 308 17.43 11.77 21.66
CA VAL A 308 17.48 10.57 20.82
C VAL A 308 16.20 9.77 20.93
N GLY A 309 15.88 9.04 19.88
CA GLY A 309 14.85 8.01 19.83
C GLY A 309 15.42 6.62 19.99
N ALA A 310 14.59 5.65 20.42
CA ALA A 310 14.97 4.25 20.55
C ALA A 310 14.42 3.39 19.39
N ASN A 311 15.33 2.82 18.60
CA ASN A 311 15.06 2.12 17.33
C ASN A 311 14.22 0.85 17.49
N THR A 312 14.20 0.26 18.69
CA THR A 312 13.49 -0.99 18.99
C THR A 312 12.15 -0.78 19.70
N ILE A 313 11.72 0.48 19.85
CA ILE A 313 10.50 0.86 20.56
C ILE A 313 9.52 1.48 19.56
N SER A 314 8.22 1.24 19.75
CA SER A 314 7.15 1.82 18.93
C SER A 314 6.29 2.86 19.66
N ASN A 315 6.35 2.90 21.00
CA ASN A 315 5.67 3.93 21.80
C ASN A 315 6.39 5.29 21.68
N PRO A 316 5.90 6.39 22.29
CA PRO A 316 6.47 7.74 22.12
C PRO A 316 8.00 7.87 22.32
N LEU A 317 8.61 6.94 23.06
CA LEU A 317 10.05 6.88 23.26
C LEU A 317 10.84 6.49 21.99
N TRP A 318 10.17 6.02 20.93
CA TRP A 318 10.79 5.74 19.64
C TRP A 318 11.50 6.98 19.07
N THR A 319 10.99 8.18 19.40
CA THR A 319 11.55 9.45 18.95
C THR A 319 12.14 10.29 20.08
N ALA A 320 11.62 10.19 21.32
CA ALA A 320 12.11 10.94 22.46
C ALA A 320 12.31 10.03 23.69
N PHE A 321 13.38 9.22 23.66
CA PHE A 321 13.63 8.14 24.64
C PHE A 321 14.18 8.61 25.99
N SER A 322 15.15 9.51 25.98
CA SER A 322 15.97 9.81 27.16
C SER A 322 16.20 11.31 27.36
N SER A 323 16.82 11.66 28.49
CA SER A 323 17.38 13.00 28.70
C SER A 323 18.45 13.32 27.63
N PRO A 324 18.72 14.60 27.36
CA PRO A 324 19.70 14.98 26.34
C PRO A 324 21.06 14.31 26.54
N THR A 325 21.59 13.75 25.45
CA THR A 325 22.88 13.05 25.40
C THR A 325 23.91 13.90 24.67
N ALA A 326 25.19 13.62 24.87
CA ALA A 326 26.28 14.41 24.33
C ALA A 326 26.43 14.23 22.81
N CYS A 327 26.61 15.33 22.08
CA CYS A 327 26.65 15.34 20.61
C CYS A 327 27.88 14.65 20.01
N ASN A 328 28.87 14.28 20.81
CA ASN A 328 30.04 13.52 20.35
C ASN A 328 29.77 12.01 20.17
N LEU A 329 28.59 11.53 20.59
CA LEU A 329 28.25 10.11 20.50
C LEU A 329 27.80 9.71 19.08
N PRO A 330 28.18 8.50 18.60
CA PRO A 330 27.85 8.04 17.26
C PRO A 330 26.48 7.35 17.20
N TYR A 331 25.39 8.12 17.17
CA TYR A 331 24.03 7.58 17.01
C TYR A 331 23.56 7.59 15.56
N ARG A 332 22.54 6.79 15.26
CA ARG A 332 22.02 6.64 13.89
C ARG A 332 21.06 7.76 13.53
N LEU A 333 20.53 7.74 12.31
CA LEU A 333 19.43 8.60 11.89
C LEU A 333 18.25 7.73 11.44
N TYR A 334 17.02 8.17 11.70
CA TYR A 334 15.88 7.64 10.96
C TYR A 334 15.73 8.42 9.65
N CYS A 335 15.57 7.71 8.56
CA CYS A 335 15.45 8.26 7.21
C CYS A 335 14.07 7.91 6.65
N PHE A 336 13.33 8.93 6.25
CA PHE A 336 11.96 8.82 5.75
C PHE A 336 11.89 9.33 4.32
N GLU A 337 11.42 8.49 3.42
CA GLU A 337 11.00 8.92 2.09
C GLU A 337 9.88 9.97 2.21
N GLN A 338 9.93 11.03 1.38
CA GLN A 338 9.02 12.18 1.42
C GLN A 338 7.91 12.08 0.39
#